data_AF-A0A4Y7MP81-F1
#
_entry.id   AF-A0A4Y7MP81-F1
#
_cell.length_a   1.000
_cell.length_b   1.000
_cell.length_c   1.000
_cell.angle_alpha   90.00
_cell.angle_beta   90.00
_cell.angle_gamma   90.00
#
_symmetry.space_group_name_H-M   'P 1'
#
loop_
_entity.id
_entity.type
_entity.pdbx_description
1 polymer ?
#
loop_
_entity_poly.entity_id
_entity_poly.type
_entity_poly.pdbx_seq_one_letter_code
_entity_poly.pdbx_strand_id
1 'polypeptide(L)'
;MAFNKQSNVSTNLENVCNYDDFRVLELGPNKSNNMRGNRRKTAYKKTPVHPPRSNKMPVDQDWPSVWPVARVFHPASVPLPLHQGWVEPGTTPPGKFANAELMKIPNFLHLTPPAIQRQCEALKKFCTEWPKELNTDEKIDRHFPIQITTSDYLHSSPTIRDARARIVTLQVKLSTLHLNSHAKDKLLRLVKERYDPVNDILTI
;
A
#
# COMPACT_ATOMS: atom_id res chain seq x y z
N MET A 1 -86.24 16.94 23.72
CA MET A 1 -86.81 16.12 24.80
C MET A 1 -85.66 15.47 25.56
N ALA A 2 -85.69 15.58 26.89
CA ALA A 2 -84.81 14.93 27.87
C ALA A 2 -83.33 15.31 27.91
N PHE A 3 -83.05 16.25 28.83
CA PHE A 3 -81.84 16.28 29.66
C PHE A 3 -81.60 14.91 30.31
N ASN A 4 -80.34 14.50 30.47
CA ASN A 4 -79.88 14.18 31.81
C ASN A 4 -78.35 14.25 31.95
N LYS A 5 -77.95 15.05 32.93
CA LYS A 5 -76.61 15.22 33.47
C LYS A 5 -76.63 14.45 34.78
N GLN A 6 -75.73 13.50 34.98
CA GLN A 6 -75.47 12.93 36.31
C GLN A 6 -73.98 12.96 36.58
N SER A 7 -73.60 13.99 37.33
CA SER A 7 -72.46 14.03 38.23
C SER A 7 -72.85 13.40 39.56
N ASN A 8 -71.97 12.60 40.17
CA ASN A 8 -71.80 12.41 41.62
C ASN A 8 -70.49 11.59 41.79
N VAL A 9 -69.36 12.18 42.20
CA VAL A 9 -68.94 12.62 43.55
C VAL A 9 -68.51 11.45 44.45
N SER A 10 -67.18 11.40 44.69
CA SER A 10 -66.42 10.97 45.89
C SER A 10 -66.68 9.56 46.46
N THR A 11 -65.71 8.74 46.83
CA THR A 11 -64.60 8.94 47.78
C THR A 11 -63.73 7.67 47.78
N ASN A 12 -62.42 7.81 47.95
CA ASN A 12 -61.65 7.23 49.08
C ASN A 12 -60.17 7.14 48.72
N LEU A 13 -59.40 7.97 49.41
CA LEU A 13 -57.98 7.81 49.63
C LEU A 13 -57.83 6.81 50.79
N GLU A 14 -57.23 5.66 50.53
CA GLU A 14 -56.51 4.92 51.56
C GLU A 14 -55.06 4.75 51.11
N ASN A 15 -54.17 5.38 51.88
CA ASN A 15 -52.74 5.17 51.88
C ASN A 15 -52.45 3.73 52.32
N VAL A 16 -51.66 2.97 51.55
CA VAL A 16 -50.55 2.20 52.14
C VAL A 16 -49.40 2.14 51.14
N CYS A 17 -48.26 2.63 51.63
CA CYS A 17 -46.94 2.56 51.07
C CYS A 17 -46.48 1.11 50.91
N ASN A 18 -46.30 0.67 49.67
CA ASN A 18 -45.38 -0.42 49.35
C ASN A 18 -44.34 0.12 48.36
N TYR A 19 -43.12 0.31 48.88
CA TYR A 19 -41.93 0.48 48.07
C TYR A 19 -41.60 -0.90 47.49
N ASP A 20 -41.87 -1.07 46.18
CA ASP A 20 -41.04 -1.84 45.23
C ASP A 20 -41.72 -2.12 43.87
N ASP A 21 -42.64 -1.27 43.41
CA ASP A 21 -43.19 -1.42 42.05
C ASP A 21 -42.85 -0.22 41.16
N PHE A 22 -42.02 -0.49 40.14
CA PHE A 22 -41.77 0.43 39.04
C PHE A 22 -43.09 0.80 38.35
N ARG A 23 -43.36 2.10 38.19
CA ARG A 23 -44.50 2.56 37.38
C ARG A 23 -44.25 2.18 35.91
N VAL A 24 -44.95 1.17 35.42
CA VAL A 24 -44.93 0.79 34.00
C VAL A 24 -45.59 1.91 33.19
N LEU A 25 -44.79 2.60 32.39
CA LEU A 25 -45.26 3.59 31.43
C LEU A 25 -45.79 2.85 30.19
N GLU A 26 -47.12 2.78 30.03
CA GLU A 26 -47.75 2.23 28.83
C GLU A 26 -47.62 3.22 27.66
N LEU A 27 -46.56 3.05 26.86
CA LEU A 27 -46.33 3.81 25.64
C LEU A 27 -47.23 3.29 24.51
N GLY A 28 -48.50 3.67 24.55
CA GLY A 28 -49.46 3.51 23.44
C GLY A 28 -50.28 2.21 23.47
N PRO A 29 -51.42 2.18 22.75
CA PRO A 29 -52.40 1.12 22.88
C PRO A 29 -51.83 -0.23 22.42
N ASN A 30 -51.88 -1.22 23.32
CA ASN A 30 -51.63 -2.64 23.05
C ASN A 30 -52.65 -3.17 22.03
N LYS A 31 -52.38 -2.96 20.73
CA LYS A 31 -53.05 -3.72 19.67
C LYS A 31 -52.63 -5.18 19.84
N SER A 32 -53.61 -6.04 20.09
CA SER A 32 -53.43 -7.48 20.15
C SER A 32 -52.61 -7.95 18.94
N ASN A 33 -51.52 -8.64 19.21
CA ASN A 33 -50.54 -9.10 18.21
C ASN A 33 -51.07 -10.29 17.39
N ASN A 34 -52.38 -10.37 17.16
CA ASN A 34 -53.05 -11.47 16.45
C ASN A 34 -53.08 -11.27 14.92
N MET A 35 -52.26 -10.37 14.38
CA MET A 35 -51.97 -10.24 12.95
C MET A 35 -50.47 -10.35 12.62
N ARG A 36 -49.70 -11.13 13.38
CA ARG A 36 -48.41 -11.66 12.88
C ARG A 36 -48.63 -12.93 12.07
N GLY A 37 -49.59 -12.90 11.15
CA GLY A 37 -49.71 -13.92 10.11
C GLY A 37 -48.43 -13.87 9.27
N ASN A 38 -47.66 -14.96 9.29
CA ASN A 38 -46.63 -15.32 8.32
C ASN A 38 -46.00 -14.12 7.57
N ARG A 39 -45.21 -13.29 8.25
CA ARG A 39 -44.16 -12.53 7.54
C ARG A 39 -43.19 -13.59 7.03
N ARG A 40 -43.50 -14.17 5.86
CA ARG A 40 -42.57 -14.96 5.06
C ARG A 40 -41.31 -14.10 5.00
N LYS A 41 -40.25 -14.50 5.72
CA LYS A 41 -38.93 -13.88 5.56
C LYS A 41 -38.69 -13.87 4.06
N THR A 42 -38.67 -12.70 3.43
CA THR A 42 -38.38 -12.58 2.00
C THR A 42 -37.11 -13.38 1.78
N ALA A 43 -37.23 -14.52 1.07
CA ALA A 43 -36.10 -15.39 0.84
C ALA A 43 -35.00 -14.53 0.24
N TYR A 44 -33.82 -14.57 0.85
CA TYR A 44 -32.66 -13.81 0.38
C TYR A 44 -32.42 -14.18 -1.09
N LYS A 45 -32.80 -13.28 -2.00
CA LYS A 45 -32.56 -13.47 -3.43
C LYS A 45 -31.08 -13.26 -3.66
N LYS A 46 -30.35 -14.33 -3.97
CA LYS A 46 -28.93 -14.25 -4.36
C LYS A 46 -28.83 -13.33 -5.58
N THR A 47 -28.00 -12.29 -5.48
CA THR A 47 -27.69 -11.43 -6.61
C THR A 47 -27.07 -12.26 -7.74
N PRO A 48 -27.53 -12.12 -9.00
CA PRO A 48 -26.94 -12.86 -10.11
C PRO A 48 -25.48 -12.46 -10.30
N VAL A 49 -24.60 -13.44 -10.47
CA VAL A 49 -23.18 -13.22 -10.76
C VAL A 49 -23.02 -13.00 -12.26
N HIS A 50 -22.47 -11.84 -12.63
CA HIS A 50 -22.18 -11.53 -14.03
C HIS A 50 -20.93 -12.30 -14.52
N PRO A 51 -20.82 -12.59 -15.83
CA PRO A 51 -19.63 -13.22 -16.38
C PRO A 51 -18.38 -12.34 -16.17
N PRO A 52 -17.18 -12.96 -16.06
CA PRO A 52 -15.94 -12.23 -15.84
C PRO A 52 -15.64 -11.30 -17.01
N ARG A 53 -14.99 -10.17 -16.71
CA ARG A 53 -14.59 -9.16 -17.70
C ARG A 53 -13.70 -9.75 -18.78
N SER A 54 -12.87 -10.74 -18.45
CA SER A 54 -11.97 -11.46 -19.37
C SER A 54 -12.66 -11.95 -20.64
N ASN A 55 -13.93 -12.33 -20.57
CA ASN A 55 -14.65 -12.89 -21.73
C ASN A 55 -15.05 -11.83 -22.75
N LYS A 56 -15.04 -10.54 -22.37
CA LYS A 56 -15.43 -9.41 -23.22
C LYS A 56 -14.22 -8.63 -23.73
N MET A 57 -13.01 -9.01 -23.34
CA MET A 57 -11.79 -8.27 -23.67
C MET A 57 -11.34 -8.61 -25.10
N PRO A 58 -11.12 -7.62 -25.98
CA PRO A 58 -10.55 -7.87 -27.29
C PRO A 58 -9.07 -8.27 -27.17
N VAL A 59 -8.56 -9.02 -28.15
CA VAL A 59 -7.17 -9.49 -28.16
C VAL A 59 -6.19 -8.32 -28.33
N ASP A 60 -6.53 -7.34 -29.17
CA ASP A 60 -5.68 -6.19 -29.50
C ASP A 60 -5.81 -5.02 -28.50
N GLN A 61 -6.39 -5.26 -27.33
CA GLN A 61 -6.61 -4.19 -26.36
C GLN A 61 -5.30 -3.66 -25.76
N ASP A 62 -5.35 -2.44 -25.25
CA ASP A 62 -4.25 -1.87 -24.50
C ASP A 62 -4.15 -2.48 -23.08
N TRP A 63 -3.16 -3.34 -22.89
CA TRP A 63 -2.91 -3.99 -21.59
C TRP A 63 -2.57 -3.01 -20.45
N PRO A 64 -1.69 -2.01 -20.63
CA PRO A 64 -1.40 -0.98 -19.62
C PRO A 64 -2.65 -0.27 -19.08
N SER A 65 -3.67 -0.03 -19.91
CA SER A 65 -4.94 0.55 -19.46
C SER A 65 -5.75 -0.39 -18.57
N VAL A 66 -5.65 -1.70 -18.77
CA VAL A 66 -6.36 -2.70 -17.95
C VAL A 66 -5.68 -2.95 -16.62
N TRP A 67 -4.34 -2.88 -16.59
CA TRP A 67 -3.55 -3.12 -15.39
C TRP A 67 -2.52 -1.99 -15.14
N PRO A 68 -2.97 -0.78 -14.74
CA PRO A 68 -2.09 0.39 -14.68
C PRO A 68 -1.13 0.41 -13.49
N VAL A 69 -1.49 -0.25 -12.37
CA VAL A 69 -0.76 -0.16 -11.09
C VAL A 69 -0.58 -1.54 -10.46
N ALA A 70 0.35 -1.64 -9.51
CA ALA A 70 0.54 -2.83 -8.69
C ALA A 70 -0.78 -3.22 -7.98
N ARG A 71 -1.21 -4.46 -8.17
CA ARG A 71 -2.43 -5.00 -7.57
C ARG A 71 -2.29 -6.51 -7.40
N VAL A 72 -2.97 -7.07 -6.40
CA VAL A 72 -3.16 -8.52 -6.26
C VAL A 72 -3.80 -9.09 -7.53
N PHE A 73 -3.39 -10.31 -7.89
CA PHE A 73 -3.93 -11.01 -9.04
C PHE A 73 -5.46 -11.10 -8.99
N HIS A 74 -6.13 -10.62 -10.04
CA HIS A 74 -7.59 -10.62 -10.14
C HIS A 74 -8.03 -11.52 -11.31
N PRO A 75 -8.60 -12.71 -11.05
CA PRO A 75 -8.82 -13.73 -12.08
C PRO A 75 -9.83 -13.31 -13.15
N ALA A 76 -10.76 -12.40 -12.83
CA ALA A 76 -11.75 -11.91 -13.79
C ALA A 76 -11.22 -10.84 -14.76
N SER A 77 -10.09 -10.19 -14.44
CA SER A 77 -9.48 -9.15 -15.29
C SER A 77 -8.38 -9.70 -16.19
N VAL A 78 -7.70 -10.77 -15.78
CA VAL A 78 -6.59 -11.34 -16.56
C VAL A 78 -7.16 -12.34 -17.58
N PRO A 79 -7.03 -12.09 -18.90
CA PRO A 79 -7.59 -12.94 -19.95
C PRO A 79 -6.70 -14.16 -20.27
N LEU A 80 -5.84 -14.58 -19.33
CA LEU A 80 -4.95 -15.72 -19.50
C LEU A 80 -5.50 -16.95 -18.76
N PRO A 81 -5.36 -18.17 -19.34
CA PRO A 81 -5.69 -19.42 -18.67
C PRO A 81 -4.52 -19.86 -17.77
N LEU A 82 -4.41 -19.26 -16.59
CA LEU A 82 -3.34 -19.59 -15.63
C LEU A 82 -3.76 -20.75 -14.72
N HIS A 83 -2.81 -21.64 -14.48
CA HIS A 83 -2.91 -22.79 -13.58
C HIS A 83 -1.67 -22.82 -12.69
N GLN A 84 -1.84 -23.05 -11.39
CA GLN A 84 -0.72 -23.10 -10.46
C GLN A 84 -1.08 -23.89 -9.21
N GLY A 85 -0.17 -24.74 -8.75
CA GLY A 85 -0.34 -25.53 -7.54
C GLY A 85 0.30 -26.90 -7.73
N TRP A 86 0.78 -27.50 -6.64
CA TRP A 86 1.29 -28.86 -6.69
C TRP A 86 0.14 -29.85 -6.82
N VAL A 87 0.32 -30.84 -7.70
CA VAL A 87 -0.63 -31.92 -7.97
C VAL A 87 0.13 -33.20 -8.25
N GLU A 88 -0.54 -34.34 -8.08
CA GLU A 88 0.02 -35.64 -8.45
C GLU A 88 0.24 -35.74 -9.97
N PRO A 89 1.25 -36.50 -10.42
CA PRO A 89 1.50 -36.72 -11.84
C PRO A 89 0.25 -37.24 -12.56
N GLY A 90 -0.17 -36.54 -13.63
CA GLY A 90 -1.38 -36.87 -14.40
C GLY A 90 -2.60 -36.02 -14.08
N THR A 91 -2.56 -35.20 -13.03
CA THR A 91 -3.65 -34.26 -12.68
C THR A 91 -3.34 -32.83 -13.16
N THR A 92 -4.34 -32.07 -13.58
CA THR A 92 -4.17 -30.65 -13.94
C THR A 92 -4.17 -29.76 -12.69
N PRO A 93 -3.21 -28.82 -12.54
CA PRO A 93 -3.20 -27.87 -11.44
C PRO A 93 -4.46 -26.99 -11.38
N PRO A 94 -4.84 -26.48 -10.20
CA PRO A 94 -6.03 -25.65 -10.06
C PRO A 94 -5.91 -24.38 -10.91
N GLY A 95 -7.01 -24.03 -11.57
CA GLY A 95 -7.08 -22.85 -12.45
C GLY A 95 -7.06 -21.53 -11.68
N LYS A 96 -7.24 -20.42 -12.39
CA LYS A 96 -7.07 -19.07 -11.81
C LYS A 96 -8.13 -18.63 -10.79
N PHE A 97 -9.35 -19.16 -10.86
CA PHE A 97 -10.43 -18.76 -9.95
C PHE A 97 -10.27 -19.43 -8.59
N ALA A 98 -10.32 -18.64 -7.52
CA ALA A 98 -10.15 -19.10 -6.13
C ALA A 98 -8.80 -19.79 -5.83
N ASN A 99 -7.74 -19.49 -6.60
CA ASN A 99 -6.41 -20.06 -6.37
C ASN A 99 -5.55 -19.12 -5.52
N ALA A 100 -5.26 -19.56 -4.28
CA ALA A 100 -4.48 -18.81 -3.33
C ALA A 100 -3.00 -18.67 -3.72
N GLU A 101 -2.43 -19.62 -4.46
CA GLU A 101 -1.02 -19.55 -4.88
C GLU A 101 -0.78 -18.38 -5.85
N LEU A 102 -1.71 -18.14 -6.76
CA LEU A 102 -1.66 -16.98 -7.66
C LEU A 102 -1.85 -15.65 -6.93
N MET A 103 -2.50 -15.64 -5.77
CA MET A 103 -2.69 -14.42 -4.96
C MET A 103 -1.43 -14.04 -4.17
N LYS A 104 -0.58 -15.02 -3.83
CA LYS A 104 0.66 -14.80 -3.06
C LYS A 104 1.76 -14.14 -3.90
N ILE A 105 1.77 -14.37 -5.21
CA ILE A 105 2.86 -13.90 -6.08
C ILE A 105 2.78 -12.38 -6.27
N PRO A 106 3.88 -11.63 -6.02
CA PRO A 106 3.99 -10.25 -6.46
C PRO A 106 4.12 -10.23 -7.99
N ASN A 107 3.00 -9.96 -8.68
CA ASN A 107 2.96 -9.99 -10.13
C ASN A 107 3.51 -8.69 -10.76
N PHE A 108 4.01 -8.82 -11.99
CA PHE A 108 4.57 -7.72 -12.79
C PHE A 108 3.66 -7.33 -13.96
N LEU A 109 2.35 -7.62 -13.86
CA LEU A 109 1.39 -7.37 -14.94
C LEU A 109 1.23 -5.88 -15.29
N HIS A 110 1.60 -4.97 -14.38
CA HIS A 110 1.61 -3.52 -14.62
C HIS A 110 2.93 -3.03 -15.26
N LEU A 111 4.00 -3.82 -15.19
CA LEU A 111 5.34 -3.49 -15.69
C LEU A 111 5.64 -4.29 -16.96
N THR A 112 4.69 -4.29 -17.89
CA THR A 112 4.92 -4.89 -19.22
C THR A 112 5.81 -3.99 -20.08
N PRO A 113 6.60 -4.53 -21.02
CA PRO A 113 7.46 -3.74 -21.90
C PRO A 113 6.78 -2.51 -22.56
N PRO A 114 5.57 -2.62 -23.14
CA PRO A 114 4.89 -1.44 -23.70
C PRO A 114 4.48 -0.41 -22.63
N ALA A 115 4.16 -0.84 -21.40
CA ALA A 115 3.88 0.09 -20.31
C ALA A 115 5.14 0.88 -19.92
N ILE A 116 6.27 0.19 -19.78
CA ILE A 116 7.56 0.79 -19.40
C ILE A 116 8.00 1.82 -20.44
N GLN A 117 7.88 1.51 -21.74
CA GLN A 117 8.25 2.44 -22.81
C GLN A 117 7.47 3.77 -22.71
N ARG A 118 6.15 3.70 -22.54
CA ARG A 118 5.30 4.90 -22.37
C ARG A 118 5.62 5.67 -21.09
N GLN A 119 5.88 4.95 -19.99
CA GLN A 119 6.27 5.54 -18.72
C GLN A 119 7.61 6.27 -18.84
N CYS A 120 8.64 5.63 -19.41
CA CYS A 120 9.93 6.23 -19.67
C CYS A 120 9.82 7.46 -20.57
N GLU A 121 9.02 7.39 -21.64
CA GLU A 121 8.77 8.53 -22.54
C GLU A 121 8.16 9.73 -21.79
N ALA A 122 7.17 9.49 -20.94
CA ALA A 122 6.59 10.53 -20.10
C ALA A 122 7.56 11.08 -19.04
N LEU A 123 8.50 10.26 -18.55
CA LEU A 123 9.50 10.64 -17.56
C LEU A 123 10.70 11.39 -18.16
N LYS A 124 11.00 11.21 -19.45
CA LYS A 124 12.13 11.88 -20.14
C LYS A 124 12.12 13.40 -19.97
N LYS A 125 10.95 14.03 -19.89
CA LYS A 125 10.81 15.49 -19.69
C LYS A 125 11.38 16.00 -18.37
N PHE A 126 11.60 15.11 -17.39
CA PHE A 126 12.18 15.45 -16.09
C PHE A 126 13.68 15.17 -16.01
N CYS A 127 14.24 14.46 -16.99
CA CYS A 127 15.66 14.12 -17.03
C CYS A 127 16.48 15.27 -17.63
N THR A 128 17.70 15.46 -17.14
CA THR A 128 18.69 16.37 -17.74
C THR A 128 19.77 15.57 -18.45
N GLU A 129 20.33 16.12 -19.52
CA GLU A 129 21.45 15.49 -20.22
C GLU A 129 22.70 15.48 -19.34
N TRP A 130 23.48 14.39 -19.41
CA TRP A 130 24.78 14.31 -18.76
C TRP A 130 25.82 15.19 -19.49
N PRO A 131 26.69 15.94 -18.79
CA PRO A 131 27.71 16.77 -19.42
C PRO A 131 28.69 15.98 -20.28
N LYS A 132 28.73 16.31 -21.58
CA LYS A 132 29.56 15.63 -22.62
C LYS A 132 31.07 15.75 -22.40
N GLU A 133 31.52 16.65 -21.55
CA GLU A 133 32.94 16.82 -21.25
C GLU A 133 33.44 15.74 -20.27
N LEU A 134 32.55 15.21 -19.41
CA LEU A 134 32.82 14.22 -18.37
C LEU A 134 32.52 12.80 -18.86
N ASN A 135 33.19 12.39 -19.95
CA ASN A 135 33.02 11.05 -20.52
C ASN A 135 33.96 9.99 -19.93
N THR A 136 35.02 10.42 -19.22
CA THR A 136 36.04 9.51 -18.65
C THR A 136 36.26 9.82 -17.18
N ASP A 137 36.46 8.77 -16.39
CA ASP A 137 36.68 8.88 -14.94
C ASP A 137 37.89 9.77 -14.60
N GLU A 138 38.96 9.72 -15.41
CA GLU A 138 40.13 10.60 -15.22
C GLU A 138 39.80 12.10 -15.30
N LYS A 139 38.84 12.50 -16.13
CA LYS A 139 38.41 13.90 -16.24
C LYS A 139 37.54 14.29 -15.05
N ILE A 140 36.67 13.37 -14.62
CA ILE A 140 35.85 13.55 -13.42
C ILE A 140 36.76 13.77 -12.22
N ASP A 141 37.76 12.93 -12.01
CA ASP A 141 38.72 13.05 -10.90
C ASP A 141 39.51 14.37 -10.92
N ARG A 142 39.86 14.88 -12.11
CA ARG A 142 40.57 16.17 -12.25
C ARG A 142 39.71 17.37 -11.89
N HIS A 143 38.44 17.38 -12.31
CA HIS A 143 37.53 18.50 -12.06
C HIS A 143 36.82 18.40 -10.70
N PHE A 144 36.55 17.19 -10.24
CA PHE A 144 35.78 16.87 -9.04
C PHE A 144 36.55 15.83 -8.20
N PRO A 145 37.62 16.24 -7.49
CA PRO A 145 38.50 15.33 -6.75
C PRO A 145 37.90 14.78 -5.43
N ILE A 146 36.73 15.27 -5.02
CA ILE A 146 36.05 14.89 -3.78
C ILE A 146 34.81 14.06 -4.15
N GLN A 147 34.75 12.85 -3.60
CA GLN A 147 33.59 11.98 -3.69
C GLN A 147 32.84 11.96 -2.36
N ILE A 148 31.53 12.22 -2.42
CA ILE A 148 30.64 12.15 -1.25
C ILE A 148 29.71 10.97 -1.47
N THR A 149 29.74 10.01 -0.55
CA THR A 149 28.87 8.83 -0.57
C THR A 149 27.83 8.97 0.53
N THR A 150 26.55 9.01 0.12
CA THR A 150 25.37 8.98 0.98
C THR A 150 24.56 7.71 0.69
N SER A 151 23.87 7.16 1.68
CA SER A 151 23.09 5.92 1.54
C SER A 151 21.65 6.13 2.00
N ASP A 152 20.70 5.80 1.13
CA ASP A 152 19.27 5.81 1.43
C ASP A 152 18.72 4.39 1.50
N TYR A 153 17.84 4.14 2.48
CA TYR A 153 17.28 2.80 2.75
C TYR A 153 15.75 2.82 2.66
N LEU A 154 15.20 1.93 1.84
CA LEU A 154 13.76 1.77 1.67
C LEU A 154 13.28 0.46 2.31
N HIS A 155 12.33 0.58 3.25
CA HIS A 155 11.74 -0.55 3.97
C HIS A 155 10.21 -0.55 3.81
N SER A 156 9.58 -1.70 4.00
CA SER A 156 8.11 -1.85 4.05
C SER A 156 7.51 -1.48 5.42
N SER A 157 8.31 -0.88 6.32
CA SER A 157 7.90 -0.47 7.66
C SER A 157 7.07 0.82 7.62
N PRO A 158 6.14 1.06 8.57
CA PRO A 158 5.42 2.33 8.67
C PRO A 158 6.34 3.53 8.98
N THR A 159 7.56 3.30 9.46
CA THR A 159 8.55 4.35 9.69
C THR A 159 9.51 4.46 8.51
N ILE A 160 9.69 5.70 8.03
CA ILE A 160 10.67 6.06 7.00
C ILE A 160 12.08 6.33 7.57
N ARG A 161 12.24 6.38 8.90
CA ARG A 161 13.49 6.77 9.54
C ARG A 161 14.46 5.60 9.64
N ASP A 162 15.68 5.79 9.15
CA ASP A 162 16.81 4.90 9.39
C ASP A 162 18.01 5.70 9.93
N ALA A 163 18.56 5.24 11.05
CA ALA A 163 19.74 5.82 11.68
C ALA A 163 21.00 5.73 10.81
N ARG A 164 21.08 4.76 9.89
CA ARG A 164 22.23 4.52 9.03
C ARG A 164 22.36 5.57 7.92
N ALA A 165 21.24 6.14 7.47
CA ALA A 165 21.22 7.15 6.41
C ALA A 165 21.92 8.46 6.79
N ARG A 166 22.18 8.69 8.09
CA ARG A 166 22.90 9.88 8.57
C ARG A 166 24.41 9.85 8.30
N ILE A 167 24.96 8.68 7.95
CA ILE A 167 26.39 8.49 7.77
C ILE A 167 26.77 9.06 6.40
N VAL A 168 27.72 10.00 6.40
CA VAL A 168 28.30 10.58 5.18
C VAL A 168 29.76 10.17 5.15
N THR A 169 30.20 9.63 4.01
CA THR A 169 31.60 9.27 3.79
C THR A 169 32.18 10.19 2.74
N LEU A 170 33.29 10.85 3.07
CA LEU A 170 34.03 11.72 2.16
C LEU A 170 35.31 11.02 1.73
N GLN A 171 35.54 10.93 0.43
CA GLN A 171 36.77 10.38 -0.14
C GLN A 171 37.49 11.42 -1.00
N VAL A 172 38.80 11.55 -0.80
CA VAL A 172 39.64 12.47 -1.58
C VAL A 172 41.03 11.89 -1.79
N LYS A 173 41.57 12.06 -3.00
CA LYS A 173 42.95 11.68 -3.33
C LYS A 173 43.93 12.71 -2.80
N LEU A 174 44.97 12.32 -2.07
CA LEU A 174 45.92 13.29 -1.49
C LEU A 174 46.74 14.02 -2.56
N SER A 175 47.04 13.36 -3.69
CA SER A 175 47.69 13.95 -4.86
C SER A 175 46.96 15.16 -5.45
N THR A 176 45.65 15.27 -5.24
CA THR A 176 44.85 16.41 -5.74
C THR A 176 44.91 17.63 -4.82
N LEU A 177 45.35 17.45 -3.56
CA LEU A 177 45.44 18.53 -2.59
C LEU A 177 46.79 19.24 -2.75
N HIS A 178 46.76 20.58 -2.74
CA HIS A 178 47.96 21.43 -2.82
C HIS A 178 48.74 21.41 -1.49
N LEU A 179 49.36 20.28 -1.15
CA LEU A 179 50.09 20.07 0.09
C LEU A 179 51.60 20.11 -0.14
N ASN A 180 52.30 20.88 0.69
CA ASN A 180 53.77 20.83 0.77
C ASN A 180 54.22 19.50 1.41
N SER A 181 55.48 19.11 1.20
CA SER A 181 56.05 17.86 1.78
C SER A 181 55.82 17.75 3.30
N HIS A 182 56.12 18.83 4.04
CA HIS A 182 55.85 18.90 5.48
C HIS A 182 54.36 18.77 5.81
N ALA A 183 53.47 19.38 5.01
CA ALA A 183 52.03 19.32 5.24
C ALA A 183 51.46 17.92 4.97
N LYS A 184 51.95 17.23 3.92
CA LYS A 184 51.57 15.85 3.60
C LYS A 184 51.98 14.88 4.70
N ASP A 185 53.24 14.94 5.16
CA ASP A 185 53.72 14.10 6.27
C ASP A 185 52.93 14.36 7.57
N LYS A 186 52.66 15.64 7.89
CA LYS A 186 51.82 15.99 9.03
C LYS A 186 50.41 15.43 8.91
N LEU A 187 49.77 15.53 7.75
CA LEU A 187 48.42 15.02 7.52
C LEU A 187 48.36 13.50 7.68
N LEU A 188 49.32 12.76 7.09
CA LEU A 188 49.40 11.30 7.17
C LEU A 188 49.50 10.82 8.63
N ARG A 189 50.28 11.51 9.47
CA ARG A 189 50.38 11.20 10.91
C ARG A 189 49.09 11.47 11.69
N LEU A 190 48.28 12.42 11.25
CA LEU A 190 47.00 12.76 11.90
C LEU A 190 45.89 11.76 11.53
N VAL A 191 45.78 11.41 10.24
CA VAL A 191 44.67 10.60 9.72
C VAL A 191 44.83 9.10 9.99
N LYS A 192 46.08 8.62 10.20
CA LYS A 192 46.40 7.23 10.56
C LYS A 192 45.70 6.21 9.65
N GLU A 193 44.80 5.40 10.19
CA GLU A 193 44.09 4.30 9.52
C GLU A 193 43.09 4.76 8.45
N ARG A 194 42.77 6.06 8.41
CA ARG A 194 41.81 6.62 7.44
C ARG A 194 42.38 6.82 6.03
N TYR A 195 43.70 6.70 5.88
CA TYR A 195 44.38 6.86 4.60
C TYR A 195 44.86 5.50 4.07
N ASP A 196 44.56 5.22 2.82
CA ASP A 196 45.05 4.04 2.10
C ASP A 196 46.28 4.40 1.24
N PRO A 197 47.48 3.86 1.55
CA PRO A 197 48.69 4.13 0.80
C PRO A 197 48.72 3.52 -0.60
N VAL A 198 47.92 2.48 -0.88
CA VAL A 198 47.92 1.81 -2.19
C VAL A 198 47.20 2.67 -3.23
N ASN A 199 46.06 3.25 -2.85
CA ASN A 199 45.20 4.03 -3.75
C ASN A 199 45.36 5.55 -3.60
N ASP A 200 46.15 6.03 -2.63
CA ASP A 200 46.33 7.46 -2.28
C ASP A 200 45.02 8.15 -1.84
N ILE A 201 44.07 7.39 -1.27
CA ILE A 201 42.74 7.88 -0.90
C ILE A 201 42.64 8.07 0.62
N LEU A 202 42.20 9.26 1.02
CA LEU A 202 41.78 9.59 2.38
C LEU A 202 40.26 9.45 2.49
N THR A 203 39.79 8.65 3.47
CA THR A 203 38.36 8.45 3.76
C THR A 203 38.00 9.04 5.13
N ILE A 204 37.03 9.95 5.16
CA ILE A 204 36.54 10.62 6.39
C ILE A 204 35.10 10.22 6.69
#